data_AF-A0A2G5HZD9-F1
#
_entry.id   AF-A0A2G5HZD9-F1
#
_cell.length_a   1.000
_cell.length_b   1.000
_cell.length_c   1.000
_cell.angle_alpha   90.00
_cell.angle_beta   90.00
_cell.angle_gamma   90.00
#
_symmetry.space_group_name_H-M   'P 1'
#
loop_
_entity.id
_entity.type
_entity.pdbx_description
1 polymer ?
#
loop_
_entity_poly.entity_id
_entity_poly.type
_entity_poly.pdbx_seq_one_letter_code
_entity_poly.pdbx_strand_id
1 'polypeptide(L)' 'MSNTEKQQTAEGQADGAEEPDEWDKRIFSTGCSDENATLNDCFREKKDWRACKGEMEAFKQCWKRQGNEGRTDQKDA' A
#
# COMPACT_ATOMS: atom_id res chain seq x y z
N MET A 1 20.09 29.87 -29.32
CA MET A 1 18.73 29.43 -29.67
C MET A 1 18.83 28.00 -30.19
N SER A 2 18.01 27.12 -29.62
CA SER A 2 17.51 25.82 -30.10
C SER A 2 18.45 24.88 -30.86
N ASN A 3 18.83 23.76 -30.23
CA ASN A 3 18.25 22.45 -30.59
C ASN A 3 18.83 21.31 -29.75
N THR A 4 17.95 20.34 -29.43
CA THR A 4 18.24 18.95 -29.01
C THR A 4 18.25 18.67 -27.50
N GLU A 5 17.09 18.82 -26.85
CA GLU A 5 16.74 18.02 -25.67
C GLU A 5 15.92 16.81 -26.12
N LYS A 6 16.58 15.67 -26.31
CA LYS A 6 15.93 14.36 -26.22
C LYS A 6 17.01 13.29 -26.12
N GLN A 7 17.29 12.90 -24.88
CA GLN A 7 17.70 11.57 -24.41
C GLN A 7 18.58 11.74 -23.18
N GLN A 8 17.92 11.85 -22.02
CA GLN A 8 18.50 11.35 -20.78
C GLN A 8 17.60 10.20 -20.33
N THR A 9 18.07 9.01 -20.69
CA THR A 9 17.75 7.73 -20.06
C THR A 9 18.05 7.87 -18.57
N ALA A 10 17.01 7.96 -17.75
CA ALA A 10 17.10 7.86 -16.30
C ALA A 10 16.80 6.42 -15.89
N GLU A 11 17.79 5.54 -16.08
CA GLU A 11 17.91 4.29 -15.32
C GLU A 11 19.11 4.48 -14.39
N GLY A 12 18.86 4.43 -13.08
CA GLY A 12 19.91 4.40 -12.06
C GLY A 12 19.81 5.49 -11.00
N GLN A 13 18.75 5.47 -10.19
CA GLN A 13 18.81 6.03 -8.85
C GLN A 13 18.74 4.87 -7.85
N ALA A 14 19.90 4.57 -7.27
CA ALA A 14 20.07 3.75 -6.10
C ALA A 14 20.70 4.62 -5.00
N ASP A 15 19.95 5.64 -4.60
CA ASP A 15 19.98 6.33 -3.31
C ASP A 15 18.75 5.83 -2.54
N GLY A 16 18.81 4.57 -2.11
CA GLY A 16 17.68 3.65 -1.89
C GLY A 16 16.76 3.93 -0.70
N ALA A 17 16.16 5.12 -0.63
CA ALA A 17 14.87 5.34 0.01
C ALA A 17 13.87 5.60 -1.11
N GLU A 18 13.30 4.55 -1.68
CA GLU A 18 12.12 4.68 -2.53
C GLU A 18 11.05 5.42 -1.71
N GLU A 19 10.70 6.63 -2.13
CA GLU A 19 9.61 7.40 -1.53
C GLU A 19 8.38 6.48 -1.50
N PRO A 20 7.74 6.27 -0.33
CA PRO A 20 6.56 5.42 -0.27
C PRO A 20 5.52 5.99 -1.25
N ASP A 21 4.94 5.12 -2.08
CA ASP A 21 3.92 5.56 -3.02
C ASP A 21 2.68 6.08 -2.27
N GLU A 22 1.75 6.72 -2.99
CA GLU A 22 0.55 7.27 -2.37
C GLU A 22 -0.31 6.22 -1.64
N TRP A 23 -0.25 4.96 -2.08
CA TRP A 23 -0.96 3.86 -1.43
C TRP A 23 -0.26 3.42 -0.15
N ASP A 24 1.07 3.26 -0.19
CA ASP A 24 1.90 2.94 0.97
C ASP A 24 1.79 4.02 2.04
N LYS A 25 1.88 5.30 1.66
CA LYS A 25 1.65 6.46 2.55
C LYS A 25 0.29 6.34 3.26
N ARG A 26 -0.76 5.99 2.51
CA ARG A 26 -2.10 5.80 3.09
C ARG A 26 -2.14 4.63 4.06
N ILE A 27 -1.51 3.50 3.77
CA ILE A 27 -1.51 2.33 4.65
C ILE A 27 -0.67 2.55 5.91
N PHE A 28 0.48 3.20 5.80
CA PHE A 28 1.29 3.56 6.96
C PHE A 28 0.55 4.53 7.88
N SER A 29 -0.19 5.49 7.31
CA SER A 29 -1.00 6.42 8.10
C SER A 29 -2.16 5.75 8.86
N THR A 30 -2.52 4.49 8.57
CA THR A 30 -3.56 3.78 9.30
C THR A 30 -3.06 3.08 10.55
N GLY A 31 -1.73 2.93 10.73
CA GLY A 31 -1.14 2.16 11.82
C GLY A 31 -1.40 0.64 11.75
N CYS A 32 -1.71 0.12 10.56
CA CYS A 32 -2.01 -1.31 10.31
C CYS A 32 -1.21 -1.87 9.13
N SER A 33 -0.01 -1.32 8.89
CA SER A 33 0.85 -1.72 7.78
C SER A 33 1.27 -3.18 7.86
N ASP A 34 1.52 -3.68 9.07
CA ASP A 34 2.04 -5.03 9.30
C ASP A 34 0.97 -6.08 9.00
N GLU A 35 -0.27 -5.87 9.46
CA GLU A 35 -1.39 -6.75 9.13
C GLU A 35 -1.75 -6.67 7.63
N ASN A 36 -1.60 -5.50 7.00
CA ASN A 36 -1.77 -5.34 5.56
C ASN A 36 -0.68 -6.10 4.77
N ALA A 37 0.59 -6.01 5.18
CA ALA A 37 1.69 -6.75 4.55
C ALA A 37 1.45 -8.26 4.66
N THR A 38 1.10 -8.73 5.86
CA THR A 38 0.79 -10.15 6.13
C THR A 38 -0.36 -10.66 5.24
N LEU A 39 -1.44 -9.88 5.09
CA LEU A 39 -2.55 -10.22 4.20
C LEU A 39 -2.12 -10.29 2.73
N ASN A 40 -1.32 -9.32 2.28
CA ASN A 40 -0.81 -9.29 0.91
C ASN A 40 0.13 -10.46 0.64
N ASP A 41 0.99 -10.84 1.59
CA ASP A 41 1.89 -11.98 1.46
C ASP A 41 1.11 -13.28 1.36
N CYS A 42 0.10 -13.49 2.23
CA CYS A 42 -0.79 -14.64 2.12
C CYS A 42 -1.46 -14.74 0.74
N PHE A 43 -1.95 -13.62 0.20
CA PHE A 43 -2.52 -13.61 -1.15
C PHE A 43 -1.47 -13.86 -2.23
N ARG A 44 -0.25 -13.31 -2.09
CA ARG A 44 0.83 -13.53 -3.05
C ARG A 44 1.22 -15.01 -3.13
N GLU A 45 1.22 -15.71 -2.01
CA GLU A 45 1.51 -17.15 -1.93
C GLU A 45 0.34 -18.01 -2.44
N LYS A 46 -0.86 -17.80 -1.90
CA LYS A 46 -2.01 -18.69 -2.15
C LYS A 46 -2.80 -18.33 -3.40
N LYS A 47 -2.70 -17.07 -3.86
CA LYS A 47 -3.52 -16.47 -4.92
C LYS A 47 -5.03 -16.59 -4.71
N ASP A 48 -5.47 -16.81 -3.46
CA ASP A 48 -6.87 -16.90 -3.06
C ASP A 48 -7.09 -16.18 -1.73
N TRP A 49 -7.86 -15.10 -1.76
CA TRP A 49 -8.18 -14.30 -0.57
C TRP A 49 -9.04 -15.07 0.43
N ARG A 50 -9.82 -16.08 -0.01
CA ARG A 50 -10.64 -16.90 0.90
C ARG A 50 -9.78 -17.75 1.81
N ALA A 51 -8.61 -18.18 1.34
CA ALA A 51 -7.63 -18.91 2.11
C ALA A 51 -6.82 -18.02 3.08
N CYS A 52 -7.03 -16.69 3.01
CA CYS A 52 -6.38 -15.67 3.85
C CYS A 52 -7.37 -15.01 4.84
N LYS A 53 -8.41 -15.75 5.24
CA LYS A 53 -9.47 -15.23 6.12
C LYS A 53 -8.91 -14.79 7.49
N GLY A 54 -7.91 -15.50 8.03
CA GLY A 54 -7.32 -15.16 9.33
C GLY A 54 -6.59 -13.81 9.31
N GLU A 55 -5.78 -13.61 8.27
CA GLU A 55 -5.03 -12.39 7.99
C GLU A 55 -5.97 -11.21 7.72
N MET A 56 -7.07 -11.48 7.00
CA MET A 56 -8.10 -10.47 6.75
C MET A 56 -8.81 -10.04 8.04
N GLU A 57 -9.13 -10.97 8.94
CA GLU A 57 -9.73 -10.63 10.24
C GLU A 57 -8.74 -9.89 11.15
N ALA A 58 -7.45 -10.25 11.11
CA ALA A 58 -6.41 -9.52 11.84
C ALA A 58 -6.32 -8.05 11.37
N PHE A 59 -6.31 -7.83 10.05
CA PHE A 59 -6.32 -6.49 9.49
C PHE A 59 -7.56 -5.69 9.90
N LYS A 60 -8.77 -6.27 9.84
CA LYS A 60 -10.01 -5.62 10.29
C LYS A 60 -9.97 -5.25 11.77
N GLN A 61 -9.43 -6.14 12.62
CA GLN A 61 -9.30 -5.85 14.04
C GLN A 61 -8.33 -4.69 14.28
N CYS A 62 -7.19 -4.66 13.58
CA CYS A 62 -6.31 -3.50 13.63
C CYS A 62 -7.04 -2.23 13.19
N TRP A 63 -7.73 -2.29 12.05
CA TRP A 63 -8.47 -1.16 11.49
C TRP A 63 -9.42 -0.53 12.51
N LYS A 64 -10.18 -1.38 13.21
CA LYS A 64 -11.10 -0.95 14.27
C LYS A 64 -10.36 -0.37 15.48
N ARG A 65 -9.29 -1.01 15.95
CA ARG A 65 -8.49 -0.51 17.10
C ARG A 65 -7.88 0.87 16.83
N GLN A 66 -7.46 1.12 15.60
CA GLN A 66 -6.87 2.39 15.16
C GLN A 66 -7.93 3.46 14.80
N GLY A 67 -9.23 3.14 14.92
CA GLY A 67 -10.31 4.10 14.67
C GLY A 67 -10.46 4.49 13.19
N ASN A 68 -10.06 3.63 12.27
CA ASN A 68 -10.04 3.95 10.83
C ASN A 68 -11.41 3.83 10.15
N GLU A 69 -12.50 3.59 10.88
CA GLU A 69 -13.84 3.37 10.32
C GLU A 69 -14.29 4.51 9.39
N GLY A 70 -14.01 5.76 9.75
CA GLY A 70 -14.36 6.93 8.94
C GLY A 70 -13.54 7.09 7.64
N ARG A 71 -12.48 6.30 7.44
CA ARG A 71 -11.69 6.32 6.19
C ARG A 71 -12.37 5.55 5.05
N THR A 72 -13.37 4.74 5.37
CA THR A 72 -14.17 3.95 4.41
C THR A 72 -15.56 4.53 4.17
N ASP A 73 -15.89 5.65 4.79
CA ASP A 73 -17.16 6.34 4.56
C ASP A 73 -17.17 6.85 3.13
N GLN A 74 -17.90 6.14 2.26
CA GLN A 74 -18.24 6.63 0.93
C GLN A 74 -19.17 7.83 1.15
N LYS A 75 -18.65 9.04 1.00
CA LYS A 75 -19.48 10.23 0.84
C LYS A 75 -20.19 10.05 -0.49
N ASP A 76 -21.52 9.96 -0.47
CA ASP A 76 -22.36 9.67 -1.64
C ASP A 76 -21.82 10.34 -2.91
N ALA A 77 -21.51 9.53 -3.93
CA ALA A 77 -20.99 9.97 -5.22
C ALA A 77 -22.09 10.54 -6.12
#